data_AF-A0A5C6CX25-F1
#
_entry.id   AF-A0A5C6CX25-F1
#
_cell.length_a   1.000
_cell.length_b   1.000
_cell.length_c   1.000
_cell.angle_alpha   90.00
_cell.angle_beta   90.00
_cell.angle_gamma   90.00
#
_symmetry.space_group_name_H-M   'P 1'
#
loop_
_entity.id
_entity.type
_entity.pdbx_description
1 polymer ?
#
loop_
_entity_poly.entity_id
_entity_poly.type
_entity_poly.pdbx_seq_one_letter_code
_entity_poly.pdbx_strand_id
1 'polypeptide(L)'
;MASRQTQGRHHVGMGSILCEHGVAFRVWAPNASSVSVIGNFNDWSTEANPLESEAGGYWYADVLNAEVGNEYRYLIVNGEQRLSRVDPYARQVTNSIGNGVIHDPDFDWDGDAYTLPPWNELVIYELHIGTFNDEPGGTPGTFQDAIARLPHLKRLGVNAVQVMPIAEFAGDFSWGYNPAHLFAVESSYGGPNGLKQFVRAAHQHGIGVILDVVYNHFGPSDLNLWQFDGWSENGLGGIYFYNDWRSETPWGNTRPDYGRGEVRQYIRDNALMWLEEYHVDGLRMDMTLYMRNVYPGVDLPEGWSLAQWLNLEISARYPGRITIAEDLQHNEWLTKAVEWGGAGYGAQWDSNFVHPIRAAVIAADDRSRSMFAVRDALSYSYNSDPFQRVVYSESHDEVANGKARVPSEIDPTDPHDYYAQKRSSLAAGLVFTAPGIPMLFEGQEFLEGGWFRDDVPIDWHLNVEFQGIVRLYRDLIGLRLNRGGDSRGLCGRNINVYHLNDPQNLLAFHRWDKGGPGDDVVVLVNLSAAAKEEYTVGFPREGRWQLRLNSAWQGYSTAFSDHPSSDVEAFPGWYDGLPCHALVSIAPYTCLIYCQV
;
A
#
# COMPACT_ATOMS: atom_id res chain seq x y z
N MET A 1 -19.75 45.35 -40.42
CA MET A 1 -18.98 44.09 -40.51
C MET A 1 -19.13 43.39 -39.17
N ALA A 2 -19.46 42.11 -39.21
CA ALA A 2 -20.00 41.34 -38.10
C ALA A 2 -19.05 41.28 -36.89
N SER A 3 -19.62 41.50 -35.70
CA SER A 3 -19.08 41.09 -34.41
C SER A 3 -18.86 39.58 -34.43
N ARG A 4 -17.60 39.14 -34.47
CA ARG A 4 -17.27 37.76 -34.09
C ARG A 4 -17.41 37.69 -32.57
N GLN A 5 -18.56 37.22 -32.11
CA GLN A 5 -18.64 36.52 -30.84
C GLN A 5 -17.75 35.29 -30.97
N THR A 6 -16.56 35.33 -30.38
CA THR A 6 -15.86 34.11 -29.98
C THR A 6 -16.67 33.51 -28.83
N GLN A 7 -17.61 32.61 -29.15
CA GLN A 7 -17.99 31.58 -28.20
C GLN A 7 -16.75 30.72 -27.97
N GLY A 8 -15.92 31.14 -27.00
CA GLY A 8 -14.76 30.38 -26.56
C GLY A 8 -15.27 29.08 -25.95
N ARG A 9 -14.81 27.94 -26.47
CA ARG A 9 -15.00 26.66 -25.78
C ARG A 9 -14.18 26.75 -24.49
N HIS A 10 -14.85 26.75 -23.34
CA HIS A 10 -14.15 26.60 -22.07
C HIS A 10 -13.36 25.29 -22.09
N HIS A 11 -12.13 25.35 -21.62
CA HIS A 11 -11.28 24.16 -21.49
C HIS A 11 -11.88 23.21 -20.44
N VAL A 12 -11.92 21.91 -20.77
CA VAL A 12 -12.45 20.89 -19.85
C VAL A 12 -11.39 20.57 -18.79
N GLY A 13 -11.78 20.58 -17.52
CA GLY A 13 -10.89 20.25 -16.40
C GLY A 13 -11.10 21.18 -15.21
N MET A 14 -10.22 21.04 -14.22
CA MET A 14 -10.13 21.84 -13.00
C MET A 14 -8.66 22.21 -12.75
N GLY A 15 -8.41 23.27 -12.00
CA GLY A 15 -7.08 23.77 -11.67
C GLY A 15 -6.47 24.60 -12.80
N SER A 16 -5.14 24.55 -12.95
CA SER A 16 -4.42 25.11 -14.10
C SER A 16 -4.39 24.12 -15.27
N ILE A 17 -4.81 24.56 -16.45
CA ILE A 17 -4.98 23.75 -17.65
C ILE A 17 -4.19 24.39 -18.79
N LEU A 18 -3.17 23.70 -19.30
CA LEU A 18 -2.37 24.20 -20.41
C LEU A 18 -3.21 24.33 -21.69
N CYS A 19 -3.04 25.44 -22.40
CA CYS A 19 -3.73 25.77 -23.63
C CYS A 19 -2.71 26.17 -24.72
N GLU A 20 -3.12 26.22 -25.99
CA GLU A 20 -2.21 26.60 -27.11
C GLU A 20 -1.55 27.97 -26.90
N HIS A 21 -2.26 28.90 -26.23
CA HIS A 21 -1.78 30.25 -25.93
C HIS A 21 -2.11 30.63 -24.47
N GLY A 22 -1.30 30.18 -23.52
CA GLY A 22 -1.43 30.49 -22.09
C GLY A 22 -2.05 29.36 -21.28
N VAL A 23 -2.68 29.71 -20.17
CA VAL A 23 -3.23 28.74 -19.20
C VAL A 23 -4.65 29.14 -18.81
N ALA A 24 -5.57 28.17 -18.86
CA ALA A 24 -6.90 28.33 -18.30
C ALA A 24 -6.88 27.95 -16.82
N PHE A 25 -7.57 28.71 -15.98
CA PHE A 25 -7.70 28.45 -14.55
C PHE A 25 -9.16 28.21 -14.20
N ARG A 26 -9.43 27.17 -13.41
CA ARG A 26 -10.77 26.86 -12.95
C ARG A 26 -10.81 26.37 -11.51
N VAL A 27 -11.69 26.94 -10.70
CA VAL A 27 -11.80 26.60 -9.27
C VAL A 27 -13.25 26.62 -8.76
N TRP A 28 -13.55 25.74 -7.81
CA TRP A 28 -14.84 25.72 -7.12
C TRP A 28 -14.79 26.57 -5.84
N ALA A 29 -15.62 27.61 -5.80
CA ALA A 29 -15.73 28.55 -4.69
C ALA A 29 -17.16 29.15 -4.67
N PRO A 30 -18.18 28.35 -4.31
CA PRO A 30 -19.58 28.70 -4.52
C PRO A 30 -20.08 29.89 -3.70
N ASN A 31 -19.43 30.21 -2.58
CA ASN A 31 -19.82 31.35 -1.73
C ASN A 31 -19.00 32.61 -2.00
N ALA A 32 -18.06 32.57 -2.94
CA ALA A 32 -17.27 33.73 -3.31
C ALA A 32 -18.15 34.78 -4.01
N SER A 33 -17.90 36.06 -3.71
CA SER A 33 -18.42 37.19 -4.47
C SER A 33 -17.51 37.56 -5.65
N SER A 34 -16.22 37.26 -5.57
CA SER A 34 -15.28 37.33 -6.70
C SER A 34 -14.09 36.40 -6.50
N VAL A 35 -13.52 35.95 -7.62
CA VAL A 35 -12.28 35.18 -7.66
C VAL A 35 -11.34 35.81 -8.69
N SER A 36 -10.05 35.84 -8.40
CA SER A 36 -8.99 36.23 -9.33
C SER A 36 -7.81 35.28 -9.19
N VAL A 37 -7.01 35.13 -10.25
CA VAL A 37 -5.76 34.38 -10.19
C VAL A 37 -4.58 35.35 -10.18
N ILE A 38 -3.70 35.20 -9.19
CA ILE A 38 -2.52 36.05 -9.00
C ILE A 38 -1.28 35.18 -9.05
N GLY A 39 -0.19 35.69 -9.63
CA GLY A 39 1.04 34.92 -9.80
C GLY A 39 2.16 35.71 -10.45
N ASN A 40 3.25 35.04 -10.81
CA ASN A 40 4.39 35.70 -11.45
C ASN A 40 4.01 36.44 -12.74
N PHE A 41 3.09 35.87 -13.54
CA PHE A 41 2.67 36.44 -14.83
C PHE A 41 1.99 37.82 -14.71
N ASN A 42 1.49 38.21 -13.55
CA ASN A 42 0.84 39.50 -13.32
C ASN A 42 1.41 40.28 -12.13
N ASP A 43 2.66 40.00 -11.76
CA ASP A 43 3.35 40.63 -10.62
C ASP A 43 2.56 40.51 -9.30
N TRP A 44 1.82 39.40 -9.12
CA TRP A 44 0.93 39.17 -7.98
C TRP A 44 -0.14 40.26 -7.78
N SER A 45 -0.51 40.97 -8.85
CA SER A 45 -1.49 42.06 -8.79
C SER A 45 -2.88 41.56 -8.42
N THR A 46 -3.44 42.11 -7.36
CA THR A 46 -4.76 41.71 -6.87
C THR A 46 -5.94 42.27 -7.66
N GLU A 47 -5.66 43.12 -8.64
CA GLU A 47 -6.64 43.77 -9.51
C GLU A 47 -6.63 43.19 -10.94
N ALA A 48 -5.77 42.19 -11.18
CA ALA A 48 -5.59 41.55 -12.48
C ALA A 48 -6.23 40.16 -12.54
N ASN A 49 -6.50 39.70 -13.77
CA ASN A 49 -7.00 38.35 -14.08
C ASN A 49 -8.19 37.89 -13.22
N PRO A 50 -9.32 38.64 -13.19
CA PRO A 50 -10.55 38.17 -12.57
C PRO A 50 -11.10 36.96 -13.31
N LEU A 51 -11.64 35.99 -12.56
CA LEU A 51 -12.33 34.84 -13.11
C LEU A 51 -13.82 35.16 -13.29
N GLU A 52 -14.40 34.65 -14.36
CA GLU A 52 -15.83 34.72 -14.64
C GLU A 52 -16.56 33.61 -13.87
N SER A 53 -17.70 33.95 -13.27
CA SER A 53 -18.53 32.96 -12.56
C SER A 53 -19.27 32.07 -13.56
N GLU A 54 -19.25 30.76 -13.28
CA GLU A 54 -19.97 29.73 -14.00
C GLU A 54 -21.09 29.11 -13.14
N ALA A 55 -21.96 28.32 -13.77
CA ALA A 55 -22.97 27.56 -13.06
C ALA A 55 -22.34 26.58 -12.05
N GLY A 56 -22.98 26.36 -10.90
CA GLY A 56 -22.51 25.41 -9.87
C GLY A 56 -21.45 25.98 -8.92
N GLY A 57 -21.16 27.29 -8.97
CA GLY A 57 -20.20 27.93 -8.08
C GLY A 57 -18.74 27.77 -8.53
N TYR A 58 -18.54 27.45 -9.80
CA TYR A 58 -17.23 27.41 -10.43
C TYR A 58 -16.86 28.80 -10.97
N TRP A 59 -15.55 29.03 -11.11
CA TRP A 59 -14.97 30.26 -11.61
C TRP A 59 -13.93 29.90 -12.67
N TYR A 60 -13.87 30.66 -13.77
CA TYR A 60 -13.02 30.36 -14.93
C TYR A 60 -12.34 31.59 -15.53
N ALA A 61 -11.09 31.48 -15.98
CA ALA A 61 -10.45 32.48 -16.85
C ALA A 61 -9.35 31.87 -17.72
N ASP A 62 -9.19 32.40 -18.93
CA ASP A 62 -8.01 32.20 -19.77
C ASP A 62 -6.97 33.30 -19.49
N VAL A 63 -5.73 32.92 -19.20
CA VAL A 63 -4.64 33.84 -18.90
C VAL A 63 -3.49 33.63 -19.89
N LEU A 64 -3.41 34.53 -20.88
CA LEU A 64 -2.51 34.40 -22.03
C LEU A 64 -1.01 34.49 -21.68
N ASN A 65 -0.68 35.19 -20.61
CA ASN A 65 0.70 35.44 -20.15
C ASN A 65 1.16 34.48 -19.06
N ALA A 66 0.32 33.53 -18.65
CA ALA A 66 0.71 32.47 -17.73
C ALA A 66 1.43 31.36 -18.48
N GLU A 67 2.53 30.86 -17.91
CA GLU A 67 3.39 29.83 -18.50
C GLU A 67 3.78 28.77 -17.47
N VAL A 68 4.17 27.58 -17.94
CA VAL A 68 4.70 26.49 -17.09
C VAL A 68 5.81 27.02 -16.18
N GLY A 69 5.77 26.62 -14.91
CA GLY A 69 6.71 27.06 -13.89
C GLY A 69 6.35 28.39 -13.21
N ASN A 70 5.35 29.13 -13.68
CA ASN A 70 4.83 30.25 -12.90
C ASN A 70 4.18 29.76 -11.61
N GLU A 71 4.50 30.44 -10.51
CA GLU A 71 3.82 30.31 -9.24
C GLU A 71 2.53 31.14 -9.25
N TYR A 72 1.48 30.60 -8.64
CA TYR A 72 0.17 31.25 -8.56
C TYR A 72 -0.63 30.87 -7.31
N ARG A 73 -1.65 31.68 -7.03
CA ARG A 73 -2.70 31.44 -6.04
C ARG A 73 -4.03 32.00 -6.54
N TYR A 74 -5.13 31.50 -5.99
CA TYR A 74 -6.42 32.16 -6.10
C TYR A 74 -6.58 33.21 -5.02
N LEU A 75 -7.08 34.38 -5.41
CA LEU A 75 -7.57 35.40 -4.52
C LEU A 75 -9.11 35.33 -4.50
N ILE A 76 -9.66 34.88 -3.38
CA ILE A 76 -11.09 34.67 -3.18
C ILE A 76 -11.62 35.75 -2.25
N VAL A 77 -12.70 36.42 -2.65
CA VAL A 77 -13.42 37.40 -1.81
C VAL A 77 -14.79 36.84 -1.47
N ASN A 78 -15.14 36.85 -0.19
CA ASN A 78 -16.48 36.52 0.30
C ASN A 78 -16.90 37.57 1.34
N GLY A 79 -17.70 38.55 0.91
CA GLY A 79 -18.04 39.71 1.74
C GLY A 79 -16.78 40.51 2.11
N GLU A 80 -16.51 40.64 3.42
CA GLU A 80 -15.31 41.33 3.93
C GLU A 80 -14.06 40.44 3.98
N GLN A 81 -14.21 39.12 3.79
CA GLN A 81 -13.09 38.18 3.80
C GLN A 81 -12.35 38.23 2.48
N ARG A 82 -11.01 38.34 2.55
CA ARG A 82 -10.10 38.24 1.41
C ARG A 82 -9.10 37.12 1.69
N LEU A 83 -9.20 36.05 0.92
CA LEU A 83 -8.48 34.80 1.15
C LEU A 83 -7.54 34.53 -0.02
N SER A 84 -6.26 34.32 0.27
CA SER A 84 -5.30 33.79 -0.70
C SER A 84 -5.19 32.28 -0.50
N ARG A 85 -5.46 31.51 -1.55
CA ARG A 85 -5.55 30.06 -1.50
C ARG A 85 -4.71 29.41 -2.57
N VAL A 86 -4.04 28.32 -2.21
CA VAL A 86 -3.44 27.39 -3.18
C VAL A 86 -4.56 26.67 -3.93
N ASP A 87 -4.31 26.39 -5.20
CA ASP A 87 -5.26 25.66 -6.05
C ASP A 87 -5.48 24.23 -5.54
N PRO A 88 -6.72 23.82 -5.21
CA PRO A 88 -7.04 22.45 -4.78
C PRO A 88 -6.58 21.37 -5.75
N TYR A 89 -6.47 21.70 -7.04
CA TYR A 89 -6.09 20.81 -8.13
C TYR A 89 -4.65 21.03 -8.61
N ALA A 90 -3.81 21.81 -7.89
CA ALA A 90 -2.40 21.96 -8.23
C ALA A 90 -1.68 20.60 -8.28
N ARG A 91 -1.01 20.30 -9.40
CA ARG A 91 -0.14 19.11 -9.55
C ARG A 91 1.22 19.28 -8.89
N GLN A 92 1.62 20.52 -8.70
CA GLN A 92 2.89 20.91 -8.14
C GLN A 92 2.69 22.13 -7.26
N VAL A 93 3.32 22.12 -6.10
CA VAL A 93 3.43 23.28 -5.22
C VAL A 93 4.91 23.54 -4.90
N THR A 94 5.23 24.71 -4.39
CA THR A 94 6.60 25.00 -3.91
C THR A 94 6.92 24.34 -2.57
N ASN A 95 5.89 24.13 -1.76
CA ASN A 95 5.82 23.34 -0.52
C ASN A 95 4.38 23.48 0.04
N SER A 96 4.08 22.77 1.14
CA SER A 96 2.78 22.77 1.83
C SER A 96 2.14 24.13 2.13
N ILE A 97 2.93 25.17 2.46
CA ILE A 97 2.44 26.53 2.76
C ILE A 97 2.66 27.54 1.63
N GLY A 98 3.25 27.06 0.53
CA GLY A 98 3.76 27.84 -0.59
C GLY A 98 2.72 28.12 -1.65
N ASN A 99 3.14 28.14 -2.92
CA ASN A 99 2.29 28.51 -4.05
C ASN A 99 1.99 27.29 -4.93
N GLY A 100 0.87 27.32 -5.66
CA GLY A 100 0.67 26.40 -6.76
C GLY A 100 1.66 26.74 -7.88
N VAL A 101 2.14 25.73 -8.60
CA VAL A 101 3.03 25.90 -9.75
C VAL A 101 2.34 25.32 -10.97
N ILE A 102 2.32 26.07 -12.06
CA ILE A 102 1.77 25.59 -13.34
C ILE A 102 2.66 24.45 -13.83
N HIS A 103 2.14 23.22 -13.79
CA HIS A 103 2.84 21.99 -14.17
C HIS A 103 2.54 21.63 -15.63
N ASP A 104 3.55 21.12 -16.33
CA ASP A 104 3.38 20.49 -17.63
C ASP A 104 3.14 18.99 -17.45
N PRO A 105 1.94 18.47 -17.75
CA PRO A 105 1.65 17.05 -17.59
C PRO A 105 2.37 16.18 -18.62
N ASP A 106 2.89 16.75 -19.72
CA ASP A 106 3.53 15.98 -20.79
C ASP A 106 4.79 15.28 -20.29
N PHE A 107 4.85 13.97 -20.50
CA PHE A 107 5.96 13.13 -20.10
C PHE A 107 6.18 11.99 -21.09
N ASP A 108 7.43 11.73 -21.46
CA ASP A 108 7.78 10.61 -22.33
C ASP A 108 7.84 9.29 -21.53
N TRP A 109 6.78 8.52 -21.64
CA TRP A 109 6.67 7.19 -21.02
C TRP A 109 7.53 6.11 -21.71
N ASP A 110 8.25 6.42 -22.79
CA ASP A 110 9.13 5.48 -23.51
C ASP A 110 8.39 4.18 -23.94
N GLY A 111 7.14 4.34 -24.38
CA GLY A 111 6.30 3.23 -24.84
C GLY A 111 5.84 2.26 -23.74
N ASP A 112 5.78 2.73 -22.48
CA ASP A 112 5.29 1.95 -21.35
C ASP A 112 3.94 1.28 -21.63
N ALA A 113 3.95 -0.06 -21.55
CA ALA A 113 2.81 -0.93 -21.75
C ALA A 113 2.74 -1.99 -20.65
N TYR A 114 3.28 -1.68 -19.46
CA TYR A 114 3.28 -2.58 -18.33
C TYR A 114 1.86 -3.04 -17.96
N THR A 115 1.75 -4.27 -17.46
CA THR A 115 0.49 -4.82 -16.97
C THR A 115 0.77 -5.56 -15.69
N LEU A 116 0.01 -5.23 -14.65
CA LEU A 116 0.11 -5.91 -13.36
C LEU A 116 -0.16 -7.42 -13.51
N PRO A 117 0.65 -8.30 -12.90
CA PRO A 117 0.36 -9.72 -12.83
C PRO A 117 -0.99 -10.02 -12.18
N PRO A 118 -1.60 -11.19 -12.45
CA PRO A 118 -2.81 -11.59 -11.75
C PRO A 118 -2.54 -11.67 -10.24
N TRP A 119 -3.55 -11.34 -9.43
CA TRP A 119 -3.36 -11.12 -7.99
C TRP A 119 -2.85 -12.37 -7.23
N ASN A 120 -3.14 -13.57 -7.74
CA ASN A 120 -2.63 -14.82 -7.18
C ASN A 120 -1.12 -15.04 -7.41
N GLU A 121 -0.50 -14.25 -8.28
CA GLU A 121 0.93 -14.22 -8.60
C GLU A 121 1.55 -12.84 -8.29
N LEU A 122 0.96 -12.10 -7.35
CA LEU A 122 1.47 -10.82 -6.87
C LEU A 122 2.24 -10.98 -5.55
N VAL A 123 3.34 -10.26 -5.40
CA VAL A 123 4.11 -10.09 -4.16
C VAL A 123 4.45 -8.61 -4.02
N ILE A 124 3.93 -7.99 -2.97
CA ILE A 124 4.00 -6.55 -2.73
C ILE A 124 5.16 -6.24 -1.77
N TYR A 125 5.96 -5.22 -2.09
CA TYR A 125 6.93 -4.62 -1.17
C TYR A 125 6.46 -3.22 -0.77
N GLU A 126 6.03 -3.05 0.47
CA GLU A 126 5.63 -1.75 0.99
C GLU A 126 6.88 -0.91 1.33
N LEU A 127 6.92 0.34 0.90
CA LEU A 127 8.06 1.25 1.13
C LEU A 127 7.63 2.70 1.34
N HIS A 128 8.50 3.46 1.98
CA HIS A 128 8.38 4.90 2.20
C HIS A 128 9.50 5.63 1.46
N ILE A 129 9.15 6.54 0.54
CA ILE A 129 10.14 7.20 -0.34
C ILE A 129 11.23 7.93 0.45
N GLY A 130 10.84 8.63 1.52
CA GLY A 130 11.76 9.43 2.33
C GLY A 130 12.80 8.63 3.11
N THR A 131 12.55 7.34 3.40
CA THR A 131 13.42 6.49 4.24
C THR A 131 14.01 5.30 3.51
N PHE A 132 13.41 4.90 2.38
CA PHE A 132 13.78 3.69 1.67
C PHE A 132 15.21 3.71 1.17
N ASN A 133 15.70 4.84 0.67
CA ASN A 133 17.09 5.00 0.27
C ASN A 133 17.52 6.45 0.49
N ASP A 134 18.06 6.73 1.66
CA ASP A 134 18.55 8.05 2.04
C ASP A 134 19.81 7.90 2.93
N GLU A 135 20.56 8.98 3.10
CA GLU A 135 21.73 9.07 3.98
C GLU A 135 21.36 9.79 5.29
N PRO A 136 21.73 9.25 6.47
CA PRO A 136 21.32 9.82 7.75
C PRO A 136 21.71 11.30 7.93
N GLY A 137 20.78 12.09 8.47
CA GLY A 137 21.01 13.49 8.86
C GLY A 137 20.86 14.52 7.73
N GLY A 138 20.30 14.10 6.58
CA GLY A 138 20.02 14.94 5.42
C GLY A 138 18.55 15.37 5.29
N THR A 139 18.18 15.70 4.05
CA THR A 139 16.78 15.80 3.60
C THR A 139 16.22 14.40 3.34
N PRO A 140 14.89 14.19 3.34
CA PRO A 140 14.33 12.89 3.00
C PRO A 140 14.82 12.38 1.63
N GLY A 141 14.84 11.05 1.47
CA GLY A 141 15.07 10.40 0.19
C GLY A 141 14.05 10.80 -0.88
N THR A 142 14.48 10.72 -2.14
CA THR A 142 13.65 11.10 -3.30
C THR A 142 13.22 9.89 -4.12
N PHE A 143 12.31 10.10 -5.07
CA PHE A 143 11.99 9.09 -6.09
C PHE A 143 13.23 8.60 -6.85
N GLN A 144 14.20 9.48 -7.11
CA GLN A 144 15.43 9.12 -7.80
C GLN A 144 16.31 8.20 -6.95
N ASP A 145 16.31 8.39 -5.63
CA ASP A 145 17.04 7.52 -4.71
C ASP A 145 16.34 6.16 -4.62
N ALA A 146 15.01 6.12 -4.55
CA ALA A 146 14.26 4.87 -4.60
C ALA A 146 14.50 4.08 -5.91
N ILE A 147 14.59 4.76 -7.06
CA ILE A 147 14.95 4.14 -8.36
C ILE A 147 16.28 3.37 -8.26
N ALA A 148 17.28 3.89 -7.53
CA ALA A 148 18.58 3.24 -7.39
C ALA A 148 18.51 1.86 -6.71
N ARG A 149 17.42 1.57 -5.99
CA ARG A 149 17.19 0.29 -5.30
C ARG A 149 16.22 -0.65 -6.04
N LEU A 150 15.59 -0.24 -7.14
CA LEU A 150 14.79 -1.14 -7.98
C LEU A 150 15.55 -2.40 -8.46
N PRO A 151 16.86 -2.34 -8.79
CA PRO A 151 17.63 -3.55 -9.08
C PRO A 151 17.72 -4.53 -7.91
N HIS A 152 17.73 -4.03 -6.66
CA HIS A 152 17.65 -4.89 -5.47
C HIS A 152 16.28 -5.56 -5.40
N LEU A 153 15.18 -4.82 -5.50
CA LEU A 153 13.82 -5.37 -5.45
C LEU A 153 13.57 -6.41 -6.54
N LYS A 154 14.05 -6.16 -7.77
CA LYS A 154 14.00 -7.15 -8.86
C LYS A 154 14.76 -8.43 -8.54
N ARG A 155 15.94 -8.33 -7.90
CA ARG A 155 16.73 -9.50 -7.46
C ARG A 155 16.08 -10.24 -6.29
N LEU A 156 15.47 -9.51 -5.35
CA LEU A 156 14.68 -10.07 -4.27
C LEU A 156 13.47 -10.84 -4.83
N GLY A 157 12.86 -10.31 -5.89
CA GLY A 157 11.88 -11.00 -6.69
C GLY A 157 10.44 -10.53 -6.49
N VAL A 158 10.21 -9.48 -5.72
CA VAL A 158 8.91 -8.81 -5.65
C VAL A 158 8.53 -8.28 -7.03
N ASN A 159 7.22 -8.19 -7.32
CA ASN A 159 6.71 -7.72 -8.62
C ASN A 159 5.68 -6.60 -8.49
N ALA A 160 5.47 -6.09 -7.28
CA ALA A 160 4.87 -4.79 -7.04
C ALA A 160 5.52 -4.11 -5.85
N VAL A 161 5.52 -2.78 -5.86
CA VAL A 161 5.76 -1.94 -4.69
C VAL A 161 4.45 -1.30 -4.26
N GLN A 162 4.21 -1.19 -2.97
CA GLN A 162 3.17 -0.32 -2.40
C GLN A 162 3.87 0.89 -1.79
N VAL A 163 3.70 2.05 -2.42
CA VAL A 163 4.33 3.29 -2.00
C VAL A 163 3.40 3.97 -0.99
N MET A 164 3.90 4.22 0.22
CA MET A 164 3.21 5.02 1.24
C MET A 164 2.84 6.42 0.69
N PRO A 165 1.88 7.16 1.29
CA PRO A 165 1.33 8.35 0.66
C PRO A 165 2.39 9.40 0.28
N ILE A 166 2.25 9.94 -0.94
CA ILE A 166 3.18 10.92 -1.54
C ILE A 166 2.49 12.23 -1.92
N ALA A 167 1.23 12.42 -1.52
CA ALA A 167 0.59 13.72 -1.68
C ALA A 167 1.30 14.72 -0.75
N GLU A 168 1.44 15.97 -1.19
CA GLU A 168 2.14 17.00 -0.44
C GLU A 168 1.57 17.13 0.98
N PHE A 169 2.45 17.12 1.98
CA PHE A 169 2.09 17.17 3.40
C PHE A 169 2.85 18.29 4.13
N ALA A 170 2.49 18.55 5.38
CA ALA A 170 3.11 19.61 6.16
C ALA A 170 4.57 19.29 6.55
N GLY A 171 5.51 20.15 6.17
CA GLY A 171 6.95 19.96 6.38
C GLY A 171 7.55 18.89 5.46
N ASP A 172 8.83 18.57 5.67
CA ASP A 172 9.57 17.71 4.73
C ASP A 172 9.57 16.23 5.16
N PHE A 173 9.31 15.95 6.44
CA PHE A 173 9.25 14.59 7.00
C PHE A 173 7.84 14.28 7.49
N SER A 174 7.24 13.26 6.90
CA SER A 174 5.96 12.68 7.31
C SER A 174 5.83 11.28 6.74
N TRP A 175 5.01 10.44 7.36
CA TRP A 175 4.54 9.19 6.75
C TRP A 175 3.59 9.45 5.56
N GLY A 176 3.12 10.69 5.40
CA GLY A 176 2.27 11.15 4.30
C GLY A 176 0.77 11.04 4.55
N TYR A 177 0.33 10.45 5.67
CA TYR A 177 -1.10 10.26 5.99
C TYR A 177 -1.86 11.55 6.35
N ASN A 178 -1.19 12.71 6.31
CA ASN A 178 -1.72 14.02 6.64
C ASN A 178 -1.69 14.99 5.43
N PRO A 179 -2.31 14.66 4.29
CA PRO A 179 -2.13 15.40 3.05
C PRO A 179 -2.61 16.85 3.18
N ALA A 180 -1.76 17.80 2.79
CA ALA A 180 -2.06 19.23 2.70
C ALA A 180 -2.64 19.58 1.32
N HIS A 181 -2.09 19.02 0.24
CA HIS A 181 -2.56 19.21 -1.14
C HIS A 181 -2.67 17.88 -1.87
N LEU A 182 -3.89 17.35 -1.96
CA LEU A 182 -4.15 15.99 -2.42
C LEU A 182 -3.66 15.68 -3.85
N PHE A 183 -3.63 16.68 -4.73
CA PHE A 183 -3.23 16.55 -6.14
C PHE A 183 -1.75 16.82 -6.40
N ALA A 184 -1.03 17.39 -5.44
CA ALA A 184 0.39 17.70 -5.59
C ALA A 184 1.22 16.53 -5.07
N VAL A 185 2.24 16.13 -5.83
CA VAL A 185 3.23 15.17 -5.36
C VAL A 185 4.24 15.90 -4.48
N GLU A 186 4.58 15.31 -3.33
CA GLU A 186 5.49 15.86 -2.34
C GLU A 186 6.76 16.42 -2.97
N SER A 187 6.93 17.74 -2.78
CA SER A 187 8.00 18.52 -3.37
C SER A 187 9.38 18.03 -2.90
N SER A 188 9.50 17.62 -1.64
CA SER A 188 10.73 17.07 -1.06
C SER A 188 11.15 15.75 -1.68
N TYR A 189 10.21 14.97 -2.23
CA TYR A 189 10.49 13.69 -2.89
C TYR A 189 10.88 13.84 -4.37
N GLY A 190 10.88 15.07 -4.90
CA GLY A 190 11.18 15.38 -6.31
C GLY A 190 9.95 15.69 -7.17
N GLY A 191 8.76 15.75 -6.56
CA GLY A 191 7.54 16.21 -7.20
C GLY A 191 7.04 15.32 -8.34
N PRO A 192 6.12 15.84 -9.19
CA PRO A 192 5.34 15.02 -10.13
C PRO A 192 6.19 14.32 -11.19
N ASN A 193 7.24 14.98 -11.71
CA ASN A 193 8.14 14.36 -12.67
C ASN A 193 9.02 13.25 -12.06
N GLY A 194 9.41 13.40 -10.78
CA GLY A 194 10.11 12.35 -10.05
C GLY A 194 9.27 11.08 -9.95
N LEU A 195 7.98 11.22 -9.63
CA LEU A 195 7.04 10.10 -9.58
C LEU A 195 6.89 9.42 -10.96
N LYS A 196 6.67 10.19 -12.04
CA LYS A 196 6.57 9.62 -13.41
C LYS A 196 7.83 8.84 -13.79
N GLN A 197 9.01 9.35 -13.43
CA GLN A 197 10.29 8.64 -13.63
C GLN A 197 10.38 7.34 -12.81
N PHE A 198 9.94 7.37 -11.55
CA PHE A 198 9.91 6.19 -10.68
C PHE A 198 8.99 5.10 -11.22
N VAL A 199 7.76 5.45 -11.60
CA VAL A 199 6.80 4.50 -12.17
C VAL A 199 7.35 3.89 -13.46
N ARG A 200 7.85 4.71 -14.39
CA ARG A 200 8.47 4.21 -15.63
C ARG A 200 9.64 3.26 -15.33
N ALA A 201 10.50 3.60 -14.37
CA ALA A 201 11.64 2.76 -13.99
C ALA A 201 11.20 1.45 -13.33
N ALA A 202 10.18 1.46 -12.48
CA ALA A 202 9.60 0.27 -11.86
C ALA A 202 9.01 -0.67 -12.92
N HIS A 203 8.24 -0.13 -13.87
CA HIS A 203 7.68 -0.87 -15.00
C HIS A 203 8.76 -1.51 -15.88
N GLN A 204 9.85 -0.80 -16.19
CA GLN A 204 11.02 -1.36 -16.89
C GLN A 204 11.69 -2.51 -16.12
N HIS A 205 11.55 -2.55 -14.79
CA HIS A 205 12.02 -3.66 -13.96
C HIS A 205 11.01 -4.80 -13.84
N GLY A 206 9.79 -4.66 -14.38
CA GLY A 206 8.70 -5.61 -14.26
C GLY A 206 8.03 -5.55 -12.88
N ILE A 207 8.02 -4.38 -12.26
CA ILE A 207 7.48 -4.11 -10.92
C ILE A 207 6.34 -3.11 -11.07
N GLY A 208 5.15 -3.49 -10.61
CA GLY A 208 4.01 -2.57 -10.59
C GLY A 208 4.04 -1.61 -9.41
N VAL A 209 3.37 -0.47 -9.52
CA VAL A 209 3.31 0.55 -8.46
C VAL A 209 1.89 0.66 -7.92
N ILE A 210 1.67 0.29 -6.67
CA ILE A 210 0.44 0.53 -5.93
C ILE A 210 0.67 1.76 -5.06
N LEU A 211 -0.25 2.73 -5.07
CA LEU A 211 -0.10 3.95 -4.30
C LEU A 211 -1.08 3.99 -3.12
N ASP A 212 -0.58 4.29 -1.92
CA ASP A 212 -1.42 4.62 -0.78
C ASP A 212 -2.07 6.00 -0.97
N VAL A 213 -3.39 6.05 -0.79
CA VAL A 213 -4.20 7.27 -0.90
C VAL A 213 -5.05 7.47 0.35
N VAL A 214 -5.20 8.73 0.75
CA VAL A 214 -5.87 9.12 2.00
C VAL A 214 -7.13 9.90 1.65
N TYR A 215 -8.29 9.29 1.85
CA TYR A 215 -9.59 9.92 1.61
C TYR A 215 -10.46 10.00 2.86
N ASN A 216 -9.99 9.46 3.99
CA ASN A 216 -10.74 9.42 5.23
C ASN A 216 -10.64 10.73 6.05
N HIS A 217 -9.54 11.48 5.88
CA HIS A 217 -9.32 12.83 6.42
C HIS A 217 -8.24 13.56 5.58
N PHE A 218 -8.14 14.89 5.71
CA PHE A 218 -7.03 15.69 5.17
C PHE A 218 -6.36 16.55 6.26
N GLY A 219 -5.13 17.02 6.04
CA GLY A 219 -4.38 17.80 7.03
C GLY A 219 -4.14 17.02 8.33
N PRO A 220 -4.18 17.64 9.52
CA PRO A 220 -4.83 18.92 9.82
C PRO A 220 -3.94 20.16 9.62
N SER A 221 -2.62 19.97 9.46
CA SER A 221 -1.66 21.07 9.27
C SER A 221 -1.59 21.51 7.82
N ASP A 222 -1.26 22.78 7.58
CA ASP A 222 -1.06 23.40 6.27
C ASP A 222 -2.24 23.28 5.27
N LEU A 223 -3.44 22.98 5.79
CA LEU A 223 -4.61 22.64 5.02
C LEU A 223 -5.29 23.89 4.40
N ASN A 224 -4.83 24.32 3.22
CA ASN A 224 -5.42 25.46 2.49
C ASN A 224 -6.89 25.24 2.10
N LEU A 225 -7.35 23.98 2.02
CA LEU A 225 -8.75 23.63 1.79
C LEU A 225 -9.67 24.03 2.96
N TRP A 226 -9.12 24.25 4.16
CA TRP A 226 -9.91 24.61 5.33
C TRP A 226 -10.58 25.98 5.16
N GLN A 227 -11.91 26.00 5.16
CA GLN A 227 -12.74 27.18 4.88
C GLN A 227 -12.27 27.89 3.60
N PHE A 228 -12.12 27.10 2.53
CA PHE A 228 -11.49 27.50 1.28
C PHE A 228 -12.02 28.83 0.72
N ASP A 229 -13.35 28.94 0.60
CA ASP A 229 -14.04 30.14 0.07
C ASP A 229 -14.61 31.06 1.16
N GLY A 230 -14.19 30.86 2.42
CA GLY A 230 -14.60 31.66 3.57
C GLY A 230 -15.92 31.25 4.22
N TRP A 231 -16.72 30.41 3.55
CA TRP A 231 -17.92 29.86 4.17
C TRP A 231 -17.59 28.69 5.10
N SER A 232 -18.27 28.64 6.25
CA SER A 232 -18.26 27.52 7.19
C SER A 232 -19.50 27.55 8.07
N GLU A 233 -19.82 26.41 8.68
CA GLU A 233 -20.74 26.32 9.80
C GLU A 233 -20.03 25.72 11.01
N ASN A 234 -20.46 26.11 12.22
CA ASN A 234 -19.93 25.60 13.49
C ASN A 234 -18.40 25.77 13.68
N GLY A 235 -17.76 26.67 12.91
CA GLY A 235 -16.31 26.88 12.92
C GLY A 235 -15.52 25.70 12.33
N LEU A 236 -16.14 24.91 11.46
CA LEU A 236 -15.56 23.72 10.84
C LEU A 236 -15.04 24.01 9.41
N GLY A 237 -14.71 22.95 8.66
CA GLY A 237 -13.85 23.07 7.47
C GLY A 237 -14.47 23.72 6.24
N GLY A 238 -15.73 24.12 6.26
CA GLY A 238 -16.34 24.80 5.13
C GLY A 238 -16.64 23.87 3.96
N ILE A 239 -16.48 24.35 2.73
CA ILE A 239 -17.12 23.72 1.56
C ILE A 239 -16.66 22.29 1.21
N TYR A 240 -15.44 21.91 1.62
CA TYR A 240 -14.85 20.59 1.34
C TYR A 240 -15.09 19.55 2.44
N PHE A 241 -15.53 19.97 3.63
CA PHE A 241 -15.56 19.13 4.83
C PHE A 241 -16.96 19.10 5.43
N TYR A 242 -17.26 18.05 6.20
CA TYR A 242 -18.48 18.08 7.02
C TYR A 242 -18.41 19.25 8.00
N ASN A 243 -19.54 19.95 8.19
CA ASN A 243 -19.66 21.05 9.15
C ASN A 243 -20.59 20.69 10.32
N ASP A 244 -20.69 19.40 10.61
CA ASP A 244 -21.45 18.87 11.75
C ASP A 244 -20.67 17.75 12.44
N TRP A 245 -21.36 16.97 13.29
CA TRP A 245 -20.79 15.85 14.04
C TRP A 245 -20.14 14.76 13.17
N ARG A 246 -20.44 14.70 11.87
CA ARG A 246 -19.79 13.80 10.90
C ARG A 246 -18.40 14.27 10.50
N SER A 247 -17.90 15.40 10.99
CA SER A 247 -16.54 15.87 10.69
C SER A 247 -15.45 15.14 11.48
N GLU A 248 -15.78 14.58 12.65
CA GLU A 248 -14.82 14.08 13.62
C GLU A 248 -14.20 12.74 13.20
N THR A 249 -12.87 12.69 13.26
CA THR A 249 -12.01 11.51 13.05
C THR A 249 -10.96 11.46 14.17
N PRO A 250 -10.22 10.35 14.33
CA PRO A 250 -9.07 10.31 15.25
C PRO A 250 -7.99 11.38 14.97
N TRP A 251 -7.94 11.91 13.74
CA TRP A 251 -6.97 12.91 13.29
C TRP A 251 -7.53 14.34 13.27
N GLY A 252 -8.76 14.55 13.76
CA GLY A 252 -9.40 15.85 13.86
C GLY A 252 -10.68 15.99 13.03
N ASN A 253 -11.23 17.20 12.98
CA ASN A 253 -12.49 17.51 12.31
C ASN A 253 -12.32 17.80 10.80
N THR A 254 -11.53 16.98 10.12
CA THR A 254 -11.09 17.19 8.73
C THR A 254 -11.58 16.09 7.78
N ARG A 255 -12.69 15.42 8.10
CA ARG A 255 -13.34 14.47 7.18
C ARG A 255 -13.95 15.20 5.97
N PRO A 256 -13.62 14.81 4.72
CA PRO A 256 -14.26 15.36 3.53
C PRO A 256 -15.78 15.11 3.53
N ASP A 257 -16.57 16.07 3.03
CA ASP A 257 -18.03 15.92 2.95
C ASP A 257 -18.44 15.02 1.77
N TYR A 258 -18.52 13.70 2.01
CA TYR A 258 -18.93 12.74 0.99
C TYR A 258 -20.39 12.92 0.51
N GLY A 259 -21.18 13.78 1.17
CA GLY A 259 -22.53 14.13 0.77
C GLY A 259 -22.61 15.20 -0.32
N ARG A 260 -21.51 15.93 -0.57
CA ARG A 260 -21.43 16.96 -1.62
C ARG A 260 -20.88 16.40 -2.92
N GLY A 261 -21.58 16.63 -4.03
CA GLY A 261 -21.19 16.11 -5.35
C GLY A 261 -19.80 16.55 -5.78
N GLU A 262 -19.44 17.80 -5.52
CA GLU A 262 -18.18 18.42 -5.89
C GLU A 262 -17.00 17.87 -5.08
N VAL A 263 -17.21 17.54 -3.80
CA VAL A 263 -16.18 16.89 -2.95
C VAL A 263 -15.98 15.43 -3.36
N ARG A 264 -17.06 14.72 -3.68
CA ARG A 264 -16.97 13.36 -4.23
C ARG A 264 -16.22 13.37 -5.57
N GLN A 265 -16.50 14.36 -6.42
CA GLN A 265 -15.79 14.54 -7.69
C GLN A 265 -14.32 14.88 -7.46
N TYR A 266 -13.98 15.74 -6.50
CA TYR A 266 -12.61 16.05 -6.12
C TYR A 266 -11.81 14.78 -5.76
N ILE A 267 -12.37 13.92 -4.90
CA ILE A 267 -11.75 12.65 -4.52
C ILE A 267 -11.62 11.70 -5.71
N ARG A 268 -12.68 11.58 -6.52
CA ARG A 268 -12.64 10.77 -7.75
C ARG A 268 -11.56 11.23 -8.70
N ASP A 269 -11.50 12.52 -8.99
CA ASP A 269 -10.57 13.09 -9.95
C ASP A 269 -9.13 12.88 -9.47
N ASN A 270 -8.89 12.89 -8.16
CA ASN A 270 -7.60 12.50 -7.57
C ASN A 270 -7.28 11.01 -7.77
N ALA A 271 -8.21 10.12 -7.42
CA ALA A 271 -8.01 8.68 -7.57
C ALA A 271 -7.69 8.30 -9.04
N LEU A 272 -8.41 8.93 -9.97
CA LEU A 272 -8.23 8.72 -11.39
C LEU A 272 -6.94 9.34 -11.92
N MET A 273 -6.52 10.51 -11.40
CA MET A 273 -5.25 11.15 -11.77
C MET A 273 -4.07 10.19 -11.57
N TRP A 274 -4.01 9.48 -10.44
CA TRP A 274 -2.91 8.53 -10.18
C TRP A 274 -2.84 7.42 -11.24
N LEU A 275 -3.99 6.90 -11.66
CA LEU A 275 -4.09 5.82 -12.65
C LEU A 275 -3.88 6.31 -14.10
N GLU A 276 -4.35 7.51 -14.42
CA GLU A 276 -4.38 8.10 -15.76
C GLU A 276 -3.10 8.85 -16.11
N GLU A 277 -2.67 9.75 -15.21
CA GLU A 277 -1.55 10.67 -15.46
C GLU A 277 -0.22 10.08 -14.99
N TYR A 278 -0.24 9.30 -13.91
CA TYR A 278 0.97 8.71 -13.30
C TYR A 278 1.10 7.21 -13.52
N HIS A 279 0.14 6.59 -14.22
CA HIS A 279 0.17 5.18 -14.65
C HIS A 279 0.27 4.13 -13.52
N VAL A 280 -0.03 4.47 -12.27
CA VAL A 280 0.06 3.52 -11.15
C VAL A 280 -0.89 2.32 -11.37
N ASP A 281 -0.48 1.15 -10.86
CA ASP A 281 -1.14 -0.15 -11.01
C ASP A 281 -2.26 -0.44 -10.03
N GLY A 282 -2.38 0.37 -8.99
CA GLY A 282 -3.42 0.21 -8.01
C GLY A 282 -3.38 1.28 -6.94
N LEU A 283 -4.42 1.29 -6.11
CA LEU A 283 -4.55 2.20 -4.98
C LEU A 283 -4.84 1.41 -3.70
N ARG A 284 -4.13 1.69 -2.61
CA ARG A 284 -4.54 1.26 -1.26
C ARG A 284 -5.19 2.46 -0.55
N MET A 285 -6.46 2.31 -0.18
CA MET A 285 -7.20 3.36 0.53
C MET A 285 -7.02 3.18 2.03
N ASP A 286 -6.43 4.19 2.65
CA ASP A 286 -6.19 4.25 4.09
C ASP A 286 -7.47 4.38 4.91
N MET A 287 -7.54 3.64 6.02
CA MET A 287 -8.53 3.71 7.09
C MET A 287 -9.96 3.91 6.57
N THR A 288 -10.37 3.03 5.65
CA THR A 288 -11.69 3.01 5.01
C THR A 288 -12.84 2.90 6.04
N LEU A 289 -12.54 2.42 7.26
CA LEU A 289 -13.42 2.50 8.43
C LEU A 289 -13.95 3.92 8.65
N TYR A 290 -13.10 4.94 8.58
CA TYR A 290 -13.48 6.35 8.78
C TYR A 290 -14.01 7.03 7.51
N MET A 291 -14.06 6.31 6.38
CA MET A 291 -14.88 6.69 5.23
C MET A 291 -16.30 6.14 5.37
N ARG A 292 -16.45 4.85 5.70
CA ARG A 292 -17.76 4.19 5.77
C ARG A 292 -18.50 4.37 7.08
N ASN A 293 -17.81 4.84 8.12
CA ASN A 293 -18.38 5.14 9.42
C ASN A 293 -17.92 6.51 9.93
N VAL A 294 -18.77 7.16 10.72
CA VAL A 294 -18.35 8.34 11.49
C VAL A 294 -17.45 7.90 12.65
N TYR A 295 -17.91 6.89 13.39
CA TYR A 295 -17.13 6.12 14.36
C TYR A 295 -17.48 4.64 14.19
N PRO A 296 -16.63 3.70 14.63
CA PRO A 296 -16.93 2.28 14.52
C PRO A 296 -18.35 1.95 14.98
N GLY A 297 -19.17 1.43 14.06
CA GLY A 297 -20.59 1.06 14.32
C GLY A 297 -21.64 2.13 14.00
N VAL A 298 -21.25 3.33 13.56
CA VAL A 298 -22.17 4.38 13.09
C VAL A 298 -21.94 4.62 11.60
N ASP A 299 -22.78 4.03 10.75
CA ASP A 299 -22.60 4.04 9.30
C ASP A 299 -22.69 5.45 8.68
N LEU A 300 -21.89 5.65 7.65
CA LEU A 300 -21.87 6.84 6.80
C LEU A 300 -22.14 6.41 5.34
N PRO A 301 -23.43 6.31 4.93
CA PRO A 301 -23.82 5.82 3.61
C PRO A 301 -23.19 6.58 2.43
N GLU A 302 -22.94 7.87 2.61
CA GLU A 302 -22.31 8.72 1.61
C GLU A 302 -20.87 8.27 1.31
N GLY A 303 -20.11 7.88 2.33
CA GLY A 303 -18.77 7.32 2.17
C GLY A 303 -18.78 5.92 1.57
N TRP A 304 -19.72 5.06 1.96
CA TRP A 304 -19.87 3.73 1.35
C TRP A 304 -20.18 3.83 -0.15
N SER A 305 -21.15 4.68 -0.52
CA SER A 305 -21.50 4.91 -1.92
C SER A 305 -20.40 5.60 -2.72
N LEU A 306 -19.51 6.38 -2.08
CA LEU A 306 -18.30 6.90 -2.72
C LEU A 306 -17.33 5.76 -3.05
N ALA A 307 -17.04 4.87 -2.11
CA ALA A 307 -16.18 3.71 -2.35
C ALA A 307 -16.73 2.82 -3.49
N GLN A 308 -18.04 2.57 -3.50
CA GLN A 308 -18.70 1.83 -4.58
C GLN A 308 -18.52 2.49 -5.93
N TRP A 309 -18.69 3.81 -6.00
CA TRP A 309 -18.52 4.57 -7.24
C TRP A 309 -17.08 4.49 -7.75
N LEU A 310 -16.09 4.74 -6.89
CA LEU A 310 -14.68 4.67 -7.25
C LEU A 310 -14.28 3.29 -7.76
N ASN A 311 -14.63 2.23 -7.02
CA ASN A 311 -14.25 0.86 -7.39
C ASN A 311 -14.93 0.40 -8.68
N LEU A 312 -16.22 0.70 -8.88
CA LEU A 312 -16.91 0.41 -10.15
C LEU A 312 -16.25 1.11 -11.33
N GLU A 313 -15.91 2.38 -11.17
CA GLU A 313 -15.34 3.16 -12.24
C GLU A 313 -13.90 2.74 -12.57
N ILE A 314 -13.07 2.51 -11.54
CA ILE A 314 -11.70 2.02 -11.72
C ILE A 314 -11.70 0.66 -12.42
N SER A 315 -12.53 -0.28 -11.96
CA SER A 315 -12.65 -1.61 -12.58
C SER A 315 -13.10 -1.55 -14.04
N ALA A 316 -14.04 -0.64 -14.35
CA ALA A 316 -14.56 -0.48 -15.71
C ALA A 316 -13.56 0.19 -16.67
N ARG A 317 -12.79 1.17 -16.19
CA ARG A 317 -11.87 1.97 -17.03
C ARG A 317 -10.46 1.41 -17.08
N TYR A 318 -10.00 0.77 -16.01
CA TYR A 318 -8.64 0.25 -15.85
C TYR A 318 -8.66 -1.22 -15.43
N PRO A 319 -9.15 -2.13 -16.29
CA PRO A 319 -9.19 -3.55 -15.98
C PRO A 319 -7.78 -4.06 -15.65
N GLY A 320 -7.66 -4.81 -14.56
CA GLY A 320 -6.39 -5.36 -14.08
C GLY A 320 -5.70 -4.52 -13.00
N ARG A 321 -6.09 -3.26 -12.80
CA ARG A 321 -5.65 -2.47 -11.65
C ARG A 321 -6.29 -2.99 -10.36
N ILE A 322 -5.57 -2.89 -9.24
CA ILE A 322 -6.04 -3.36 -7.94
C ILE A 322 -6.43 -2.20 -7.03
N THR A 323 -7.54 -2.32 -6.32
CA THR A 323 -7.84 -1.45 -5.17
C THR A 323 -7.81 -2.26 -3.89
N ILE A 324 -7.12 -1.76 -2.87
CA ILE A 324 -6.91 -2.43 -1.59
C ILE A 324 -7.53 -1.56 -0.49
N ALA A 325 -8.43 -2.11 0.30
CA ALA A 325 -8.94 -1.42 1.49
C ALA A 325 -8.07 -1.73 2.71
N GLU A 326 -7.81 -0.74 3.54
CA GLU A 326 -7.49 -0.98 4.94
C GLU A 326 -8.68 -0.55 5.80
N ASP A 327 -9.17 -1.48 6.62
CA ASP A 327 -10.35 -1.32 7.50
C ASP A 327 -10.13 -2.07 8.81
N LEU A 328 -9.48 -3.24 8.70
CA LEU A 328 -9.06 -4.11 9.79
C LEU A 328 -10.20 -4.58 10.72
N GLN A 329 -11.47 -4.40 10.33
CA GLN A 329 -12.66 -4.88 11.07
C GLN A 329 -13.23 -6.21 10.56
N HIS A 330 -12.49 -6.94 9.72
CA HIS A 330 -12.91 -8.24 9.16
C HIS A 330 -14.20 -8.18 8.32
N ASN A 331 -14.46 -7.03 7.68
CA ASN A 331 -15.67 -6.81 6.92
C ASN A 331 -15.57 -7.39 5.50
N GLU A 332 -16.15 -8.57 5.27
CA GLU A 332 -16.17 -9.20 3.93
C GLU A 332 -16.89 -8.36 2.87
N TRP A 333 -17.73 -7.40 3.26
CA TRP A 333 -18.48 -6.55 2.34
C TRP A 333 -17.60 -5.51 1.65
N LEU A 334 -16.37 -5.27 2.13
CA LEU A 334 -15.43 -4.36 1.45
C LEU A 334 -15.03 -4.92 0.08
N THR A 335 -14.69 -6.21 0.02
CA THR A 335 -14.24 -6.89 -1.21
C THR A 335 -15.36 -7.61 -1.95
N LYS A 336 -16.59 -7.53 -1.42
CA LYS A 336 -17.78 -8.06 -2.10
C LYS A 336 -18.16 -7.15 -3.27
N ALA A 337 -18.63 -7.74 -4.35
CA ALA A 337 -19.00 -6.98 -5.54
C ALA A 337 -20.17 -6.00 -5.26
N VAL A 338 -20.13 -4.86 -5.94
CA VAL A 338 -21.08 -3.75 -5.74
C VAL A 338 -22.52 -4.13 -6.11
N GLU A 339 -22.70 -5.01 -7.09
CA GLU A 339 -24.00 -5.59 -7.48
C GLU A 339 -24.72 -6.31 -6.32
N TRP A 340 -23.97 -6.80 -5.33
CA TRP A 340 -24.50 -7.44 -4.12
C TRP A 340 -24.55 -6.49 -2.92
N GLY A 341 -24.23 -5.21 -3.10
CA GLY A 341 -24.18 -4.20 -2.04
C GLY A 341 -22.81 -4.05 -1.37
N GLY A 342 -21.77 -4.76 -1.83
CA GLY A 342 -20.40 -4.56 -1.32
C GLY A 342 -19.75 -3.26 -1.80
N ALA A 343 -18.57 -2.92 -1.27
CA ALA A 343 -17.82 -1.74 -1.67
C ALA A 343 -16.99 -1.94 -2.96
N GLY A 344 -16.73 -3.19 -3.35
CA GLY A 344 -16.09 -3.54 -4.62
C GLY A 344 -14.56 -3.46 -4.65
N TYR A 345 -13.88 -3.40 -3.50
CA TYR A 345 -12.42 -3.44 -3.47
C TYR A 345 -11.90 -4.80 -4.00
N GLY A 346 -10.73 -4.78 -4.62
CA GLY A 346 -10.08 -6.02 -5.08
C GLY A 346 -9.58 -6.88 -3.93
N ALA A 347 -8.96 -6.25 -2.92
CA ALA A 347 -8.49 -6.91 -1.71
C ALA A 347 -8.62 -6.00 -0.47
N GLN A 348 -8.38 -6.57 0.71
CA GLN A 348 -8.22 -5.79 1.95
C GLN A 348 -7.04 -6.29 2.77
N TRP A 349 -6.42 -5.42 3.55
CA TRP A 349 -5.46 -5.84 4.58
C TRP A 349 -6.14 -6.71 5.62
N ASP A 350 -5.48 -7.80 6.03
CA ASP A 350 -6.12 -8.80 6.88
C ASP A 350 -5.54 -8.93 8.28
N SER A 351 -6.25 -8.31 9.23
CA SER A 351 -6.00 -8.44 10.66
C SER A 351 -6.20 -9.86 11.21
N ASN A 352 -6.94 -10.74 10.52
CA ASN A 352 -7.02 -12.17 10.90
C ASN A 352 -5.71 -12.92 10.60
N PHE A 353 -4.83 -12.38 9.75
CA PHE A 353 -3.50 -12.94 9.52
C PHE A 353 -2.48 -12.34 10.47
N VAL A 354 -2.26 -11.03 10.36
CA VAL A 354 -1.06 -10.40 10.90
C VAL A 354 -0.99 -10.51 12.42
N HIS A 355 -2.10 -10.29 13.14
CA HIS A 355 -2.08 -10.32 14.60
C HIS A 355 -1.82 -11.74 15.17
N PRO A 356 -2.51 -12.82 14.74
CA PRO A 356 -2.18 -14.16 15.20
C PRO A 356 -0.77 -14.61 14.81
N ILE A 357 -0.30 -14.28 13.60
CA ILE A 357 1.04 -14.66 13.15
C ILE A 357 2.11 -13.91 13.95
N ARG A 358 2.00 -12.59 14.11
CA ARG A 358 2.91 -11.80 14.96
C ARG A 358 2.92 -12.32 16.39
N ALA A 359 1.74 -12.52 17.00
CA ALA A 359 1.62 -13.06 18.35
C ALA A 359 2.33 -14.40 18.51
N ALA A 360 2.23 -15.29 17.51
CA ALA A 360 2.92 -16.57 17.53
C ALA A 360 4.45 -16.42 17.44
N VAL A 361 4.99 -15.55 16.59
CA VAL A 361 6.46 -15.45 16.41
C VAL A 361 7.16 -14.61 17.48
N ILE A 362 6.52 -13.58 18.02
CA ILE A 362 7.13 -12.70 19.04
C ILE A 362 7.03 -13.28 20.46
N ALA A 363 6.08 -14.19 20.71
CA ALA A 363 5.91 -14.81 22.03
C ALA A 363 7.23 -15.33 22.60
N ALA A 364 7.61 -14.86 23.80
CA ALA A 364 8.86 -15.27 24.45
C ALA A 364 8.81 -16.72 24.98
N ASP A 365 7.65 -17.16 25.47
CA ASP A 365 7.42 -18.53 25.94
C ASP A 365 6.67 -19.35 24.89
N ASP A 366 7.23 -20.49 24.53
CA ASP A 366 6.61 -21.48 23.64
C ASP A 366 5.18 -21.85 24.06
N ARG A 367 4.88 -21.90 25.36
CA ARG A 367 3.56 -22.28 25.88
C ARG A 367 2.48 -21.22 25.64
N SER A 368 2.85 -20.00 25.26
CA SER A 368 1.92 -18.91 24.98
C SER A 368 1.43 -18.89 23.53
N ARG A 369 1.99 -19.74 22.66
CA ARG A 369 1.58 -19.83 21.26
C ARG A 369 0.30 -20.65 21.12
N SER A 370 -0.45 -20.40 20.06
CA SER A 370 -1.64 -21.17 19.70
C SER A 370 -1.56 -21.58 18.24
N MET A 371 -1.41 -22.88 18.00
CA MET A 371 -1.42 -23.44 16.64
C MET A 371 -2.82 -23.41 16.04
N PHE A 372 -3.86 -23.39 16.88
CA PHE A 372 -5.23 -23.10 16.44
C PHE A 372 -5.35 -21.71 15.84
N ALA A 373 -4.80 -20.68 16.49
CA ALA A 373 -4.82 -19.31 15.95
C ALA A 373 -4.02 -19.20 14.64
N VAL A 374 -2.85 -19.86 14.55
CA VAL A 374 -2.06 -19.90 13.30
C VAL A 374 -2.80 -20.64 12.18
N ARG A 375 -3.44 -21.78 12.47
CA ARG A 375 -4.29 -22.51 11.51
C ARG A 375 -5.42 -21.61 10.99
N ASP A 376 -6.12 -20.92 11.89
CA ASP A 376 -7.26 -20.09 11.54
C ASP A 376 -6.81 -18.92 10.65
N ALA A 377 -5.68 -18.28 10.98
CA ALA A 377 -5.03 -17.27 10.14
C ALA A 377 -4.69 -17.79 8.74
N LEU A 378 -4.10 -18.98 8.63
CA LEU A 378 -3.74 -19.62 7.35
C LEU A 378 -4.96 -20.00 6.51
N SER A 379 -6.06 -20.39 7.15
CA SER A 379 -7.24 -20.96 6.47
C SER A 379 -8.32 -19.91 6.16
N TYR A 380 -8.19 -18.70 6.68
CA TYR A 380 -9.18 -17.64 6.49
C TYR A 380 -9.26 -17.14 5.03
N SER A 381 -10.44 -16.72 4.59
CA SER A 381 -10.64 -16.04 3.31
C SER A 381 -11.89 -15.16 3.36
N TYR A 382 -11.87 -14.05 2.63
CA TYR A 382 -13.05 -13.22 2.41
C TYR A 382 -13.83 -13.75 1.21
N ASN A 383 -15.16 -13.88 1.32
CA ASN A 383 -16.04 -14.32 0.23
C ASN A 383 -15.58 -15.62 -0.47
N SER A 384 -14.93 -16.55 0.25
CA SER A 384 -14.33 -17.78 -0.30
C SER A 384 -13.24 -17.57 -1.36
N ASP A 385 -12.64 -16.38 -1.43
CA ASP A 385 -11.51 -16.05 -2.29
C ASP A 385 -10.32 -15.58 -1.45
N PRO A 386 -9.25 -16.37 -1.33
CA PRO A 386 -8.08 -15.99 -0.56
C PRO A 386 -7.30 -14.83 -1.18
N PHE A 387 -7.55 -14.44 -2.43
CA PHE A 387 -6.86 -13.30 -3.04
C PHE A 387 -7.58 -11.96 -2.83
N GLN A 388 -8.66 -11.97 -2.03
CA GLN A 388 -9.28 -10.75 -1.48
C GLN A 388 -8.63 -10.29 -0.18
N ARG A 389 -7.51 -10.90 0.25
CA ARG A 389 -6.73 -10.49 1.43
C ARG A 389 -5.27 -10.25 1.07
N VAL A 390 -4.70 -9.20 1.64
CA VAL A 390 -3.25 -8.99 1.71
C VAL A 390 -2.77 -9.54 3.05
N VAL A 391 -1.77 -10.41 3.02
CA VAL A 391 -1.21 -11.10 4.20
C VAL A 391 0.23 -10.67 4.41
N TYR A 392 0.57 -10.29 5.64
CA TYR A 392 1.89 -9.76 5.99
C TYR A 392 2.18 -10.01 7.48
N SER A 393 3.45 -9.87 7.85
CA SER A 393 3.88 -9.87 9.26
C SER A 393 4.35 -8.49 9.74
N GLU A 394 4.71 -7.62 8.82
CA GLU A 394 5.05 -6.22 9.05
C GLU A 394 4.38 -5.36 7.99
N SER A 395 3.89 -4.21 8.42
CA SER A 395 3.56 -3.03 7.64
C SER A 395 4.06 -1.82 8.43
N HIS A 396 4.04 -0.63 7.85
CA HIS A 396 4.43 0.59 8.57
C HIS A 396 3.68 0.77 9.91
N ASP A 397 2.40 0.40 9.97
CA ASP A 397 1.57 0.45 11.19
C ASP A 397 1.94 -0.62 12.23
N GLU A 398 2.34 -1.81 11.79
CA GLU A 398 2.68 -2.91 12.71
C GLU A 398 4.04 -2.76 13.37
N VAL A 399 4.86 -1.83 12.89
CA VAL A 399 6.21 -1.59 13.40
C VAL A 399 6.40 -0.17 13.93
N ALA A 400 5.30 0.51 14.22
CA ALA A 400 5.29 1.84 14.82
C ALA A 400 4.17 1.98 15.88
N ASN A 401 3.88 3.20 16.33
CA ASN A 401 2.78 3.48 17.28
C ASN A 401 2.83 2.63 18.57
N GLY A 402 4.04 2.42 19.12
CA GLY A 402 4.26 1.62 20.33
C GLY A 402 4.54 0.14 20.05
N LYS A 403 4.62 -0.26 18.78
CA LYS A 403 5.16 -1.54 18.32
C LYS A 403 6.51 -1.32 17.63
N ALA A 404 7.28 -2.39 17.52
CA ALA A 404 8.55 -2.44 16.79
C ALA A 404 8.51 -3.53 15.69
N ARG A 405 9.56 -3.54 14.86
CA ARG A 405 9.82 -4.60 13.88
C ARG A 405 9.93 -5.95 14.59
N VAL A 406 9.53 -7.02 13.90
CA VAL A 406 9.50 -8.39 14.47
C VAL A 406 10.82 -8.78 15.14
N PRO A 407 12.01 -8.52 14.56
CA PRO A 407 13.28 -8.85 15.21
C PRO A 407 13.44 -8.17 16.59
N SER A 408 13.03 -6.91 16.73
CA SER A 408 13.11 -6.15 18.00
C SER A 408 12.02 -6.50 19.01
N GLU A 409 10.84 -6.93 18.55
CA GLU A 409 9.81 -7.50 19.43
C GLU A 409 10.20 -8.88 19.98
N ILE A 410 11.01 -9.61 19.22
CA ILE A 410 11.56 -10.91 19.63
C ILE A 410 12.67 -10.73 20.68
N ASP A 411 13.66 -9.89 20.37
CA ASP A 411 14.75 -9.55 21.28
C ASP A 411 15.04 -8.04 21.20
N PRO A 412 14.60 -7.27 22.20
CA PRO A 412 14.81 -5.82 22.22
C PRO A 412 16.26 -5.42 22.58
N THR A 413 17.10 -6.37 23.00
CA THR A 413 18.50 -6.13 23.36
C THR A 413 19.46 -6.39 22.21
N ASP A 414 19.18 -7.40 21.39
CA ASP A 414 19.90 -7.71 20.17
C ASP A 414 18.91 -8.21 19.10
N PRO A 415 18.40 -7.32 18.23
CA PRO A 415 17.42 -7.70 17.21
C PRO A 415 18.01 -8.61 16.12
N HIS A 416 19.29 -8.94 16.18
CA HIS A 416 19.96 -9.81 15.21
C HIS A 416 20.41 -11.14 15.83
N ASP A 417 19.98 -11.46 17.05
CA ASP A 417 20.34 -12.70 17.73
C ASP A 417 19.75 -13.96 17.04
N TYR A 418 20.14 -15.14 17.51
CA TYR A 418 19.64 -16.41 16.98
C TYR A 418 18.10 -16.48 16.97
N TYR A 419 17.44 -16.06 18.05
CA TYR A 419 15.99 -16.18 18.16
C TYR A 419 15.26 -15.20 17.22
N ALA A 420 15.75 -13.97 17.08
CA ALA A 420 15.25 -12.95 16.17
C ALA A 420 15.33 -13.43 14.72
N GLN A 421 16.52 -13.86 14.29
CA GLN A 421 16.71 -14.36 12.93
C GLN A 421 15.79 -15.55 12.61
N LYS A 422 15.70 -16.53 13.52
CA LYS A 422 14.91 -17.75 13.32
C LYS A 422 13.40 -17.46 13.28
N ARG A 423 12.89 -16.65 14.21
CA ARG A 423 11.45 -16.38 14.33
C ARG A 423 10.96 -15.35 13.30
N SER A 424 11.81 -14.42 12.87
CA SER A 424 11.53 -13.57 11.70
C SER A 424 11.48 -14.39 10.40
N SER A 425 12.41 -15.35 10.22
CA SER A 425 12.39 -16.27 9.07
C SER A 425 11.13 -17.17 9.06
N LEU A 426 10.63 -17.57 10.23
CA LEU A 426 9.35 -18.27 10.38
C LEU A 426 8.17 -17.40 9.93
N ALA A 427 8.14 -16.13 10.35
CA ALA A 427 7.09 -15.20 9.95
C ALA A 427 7.04 -15.06 8.42
N ALA A 428 8.20 -14.86 7.79
CA ALA A 428 8.34 -14.84 6.34
C ALA A 428 7.86 -16.15 5.70
N GLY A 429 8.28 -17.30 6.23
CA GLY A 429 7.84 -18.61 5.77
C GLY A 429 6.31 -18.74 5.77
N LEU A 430 5.64 -18.29 6.83
CA LEU A 430 4.17 -18.31 6.93
C LEU A 430 3.52 -17.34 5.94
N VAL A 431 4.03 -16.12 5.77
CA VAL A 431 3.52 -15.13 4.80
C VAL A 431 3.58 -15.69 3.37
N PHE A 432 4.74 -16.19 2.94
CA PHE A 432 4.95 -16.63 1.56
C PHE A 432 4.40 -18.02 1.24
N THR A 433 3.87 -18.73 2.24
CA THR A 433 3.22 -20.04 2.03
C THR A 433 1.74 -20.05 2.38
N ALA A 434 1.16 -18.93 2.83
CA ALA A 434 -0.27 -18.77 3.03
C ALA A 434 -1.01 -18.47 1.70
N PRO A 435 -2.30 -18.86 1.58
CA PRO A 435 -3.20 -18.30 0.55
C PRO A 435 -3.45 -16.82 0.85
N GLY A 436 -3.22 -15.95 -0.13
CA GLY A 436 -3.24 -14.49 0.06
C GLY A 436 -2.35 -13.77 -0.94
N ILE A 437 -2.50 -12.45 -1.03
CA ILE A 437 -1.51 -11.58 -1.66
C ILE A 437 -0.43 -11.28 -0.59
N PRO A 438 0.77 -11.86 -0.66
CA PRO A 438 1.82 -11.59 0.32
C PRO A 438 2.37 -10.17 0.18
N MET A 439 2.64 -9.55 1.31
CA MET A 439 3.32 -8.27 1.42
C MET A 439 4.43 -8.34 2.49
N LEU A 440 5.53 -7.63 2.24
CA LEU A 440 6.56 -7.32 3.24
C LEU A 440 6.84 -5.83 3.29
N PHE A 441 7.29 -5.34 4.44
CA PHE A 441 7.65 -3.93 4.64
C PHE A 441 9.15 -3.70 4.46
N GLU A 442 9.52 -2.48 4.09
CA GLU A 442 10.90 -2.12 3.80
C GLU A 442 11.87 -2.49 4.94
N GLY A 443 12.96 -3.18 4.59
CA GLY A 443 13.99 -3.63 5.51
C GLY A 443 13.73 -4.95 6.24
N GLN A 444 12.52 -5.50 6.14
CA GLN A 444 12.17 -6.77 6.77
C GLN A 444 13.03 -7.95 6.25
N GLU A 445 13.46 -7.90 4.98
CA GLU A 445 14.24 -8.92 4.29
C GLU A 445 15.72 -9.02 4.74
N PHE A 446 16.19 -8.06 5.54
CA PHE A 446 17.52 -8.07 6.14
C PHE A 446 17.49 -7.69 7.63
N LEU A 447 16.35 -7.91 8.28
CA LEU A 447 16.18 -7.81 9.73
C LEU A 447 16.40 -6.41 10.30
N GLU A 448 15.95 -5.39 9.58
CA GLU A 448 15.89 -4.03 10.13
C GLU A 448 15.24 -4.03 11.53
N GLY A 449 15.81 -3.24 12.44
CA GLY A 449 15.44 -3.22 13.85
C GLY A 449 14.67 -1.96 14.25
N GLY A 450 14.35 -1.85 15.53
CA GLY A 450 13.67 -0.70 16.10
C GLY A 450 12.21 -0.58 15.63
N TRP A 451 11.68 0.63 15.74
CA TRP A 451 10.38 1.00 15.20
C TRP A 451 10.55 1.92 13.99
N PHE A 452 9.58 1.92 13.09
CA PHE A 452 9.60 2.78 11.92
C PHE A 452 9.46 4.25 12.29
N ARG A 453 10.27 5.08 11.63
CA ARG A 453 10.28 6.54 11.75
C ARG A 453 10.58 7.11 10.37
N ASP A 454 9.89 8.19 10.00
CA ASP A 454 10.11 8.93 8.76
C ASP A 454 11.44 9.68 8.72
N ASP A 455 12.05 9.95 9.87
CA ASP A 455 13.34 10.66 10.00
C ASP A 455 14.55 9.72 10.18
N VAL A 456 14.35 8.40 10.12
CA VAL A 456 15.42 7.40 10.20
C VAL A 456 15.38 6.51 8.96
N PRO A 457 16.36 6.66 8.03
CA PRO A 457 16.41 5.83 6.85
C PRO A 457 16.78 4.39 7.19
N ILE A 458 16.44 3.48 6.28
CA ILE A 458 16.83 2.07 6.33
C ILE A 458 18.35 1.94 6.36
N ASP A 459 18.87 1.02 7.18
CA ASP A 459 20.28 0.68 7.17
C ASP A 459 20.60 -0.36 6.08
N TRP A 460 20.93 0.12 4.88
CA TRP A 460 21.33 -0.74 3.76
C TRP A 460 22.62 -1.55 4.01
N HIS A 461 23.40 -1.27 5.06
CA HIS A 461 24.50 -2.14 5.47
C HIS A 461 23.98 -3.53 5.86
N LEU A 462 22.80 -3.60 6.49
CA LEU A 462 22.18 -4.86 6.91
C LEU A 462 21.88 -5.78 5.73
N ASN A 463 21.55 -5.24 4.55
CA ASN A 463 21.40 -6.05 3.32
C ASN A 463 22.70 -6.81 2.95
N VAL A 464 23.88 -6.27 3.29
CA VAL A 464 25.17 -6.93 3.05
C VAL A 464 25.50 -7.90 4.19
N GLU A 465 25.29 -7.46 5.43
CA GLU A 465 25.54 -8.26 6.64
C GLU A 465 24.66 -9.51 6.71
N PHE A 466 23.36 -9.36 6.45
CA PHE A 466 22.35 -10.41 6.47
C PHE A 466 21.95 -10.86 5.06
N GLN A 467 22.88 -10.83 4.09
CA GLN A 467 22.63 -11.26 2.71
C GLN A 467 22.07 -12.69 2.58
N GLY A 468 22.35 -13.56 3.55
CA GLY A 468 21.78 -14.91 3.62
C GLY A 468 20.28 -14.91 3.95
N ILE A 469 19.82 -13.97 4.78
CA ILE A 469 18.40 -13.75 5.05
C ILE A 469 17.72 -13.10 3.83
N VAL A 470 18.36 -12.14 3.17
CA VAL A 470 17.87 -11.59 1.89
C VAL A 470 17.67 -12.71 0.86
N ARG A 471 18.62 -13.66 0.81
CA ARG A 471 18.49 -14.86 -0.01
C ARG A 471 17.31 -15.74 0.42
N LEU A 472 17.07 -15.94 1.72
CA LEU A 472 15.91 -16.68 2.21
C LEU A 472 14.60 -16.08 1.69
N TYR A 473 14.44 -14.75 1.78
CA TYR A 473 13.26 -14.07 1.23
C TYR A 473 13.15 -14.26 -0.29
N ARG A 474 14.26 -14.12 -1.03
CA ARG A 474 14.27 -14.38 -2.47
C ARG A 474 13.85 -15.79 -2.82
N ASP A 475 14.33 -16.78 -2.08
CA ASP A 475 14.04 -18.19 -2.32
C ASP A 475 12.56 -18.49 -1.97
N LEU A 476 12.01 -17.89 -0.90
CA LEU A 476 10.57 -17.93 -0.57
C LEU A 476 9.69 -17.29 -1.65
N ILE A 477 10.05 -16.09 -2.12
CA ILE A 477 9.33 -15.38 -3.18
C ILE A 477 9.37 -16.19 -4.49
N GLY A 478 10.53 -16.79 -4.80
CA GLY A 478 10.68 -17.68 -5.95
C GLY A 478 9.72 -18.87 -5.91
N LEU A 479 9.54 -19.48 -4.73
CA LEU A 479 8.57 -20.56 -4.53
C LEU A 479 7.13 -20.06 -4.60
N ARG A 480 6.81 -18.93 -3.97
CA ARG A 480 5.46 -18.33 -3.98
C ARG A 480 4.98 -17.97 -5.39
N LEU A 481 5.90 -17.56 -6.26
CA LEU A 481 5.66 -17.22 -7.66
C LEU A 481 5.91 -18.39 -8.62
N ASN A 482 6.20 -19.59 -8.10
CA ASN A 482 6.48 -20.79 -8.89
C ASN A 482 7.54 -20.61 -10.00
N ARG A 483 8.60 -19.85 -9.73
CA ARG A 483 9.64 -19.56 -10.73
C ARG A 483 10.43 -20.80 -11.14
N GLY A 484 10.53 -21.79 -10.25
CA GLY A 484 11.16 -23.09 -10.51
C GLY A 484 10.28 -24.07 -11.30
N GLY A 485 8.97 -23.80 -11.42
CA GLY A 485 8.02 -24.65 -12.13
C GLY A 485 7.51 -25.86 -11.33
N ASP A 486 7.84 -25.96 -10.05
CA ASP A 486 7.62 -27.13 -9.21
C ASP A 486 6.96 -26.82 -7.85
N SER A 487 6.48 -25.59 -7.65
CA SER A 487 5.76 -25.14 -6.46
C SER A 487 4.43 -24.46 -6.78
N ARG A 488 3.76 -24.88 -7.88
CA ARG A 488 2.54 -24.24 -8.40
C ARG A 488 1.43 -24.13 -7.36
N GLY A 489 1.36 -25.05 -6.41
CA GLY A 489 0.36 -25.05 -5.35
C GLY A 489 0.39 -23.82 -4.44
N LEU A 490 1.54 -23.17 -4.29
CA LEU A 490 1.64 -21.92 -3.52
C LEU A 490 0.93 -20.75 -4.22
N CYS A 491 0.77 -20.80 -5.55
CA CYS A 491 -0.01 -19.84 -6.33
C CYS A 491 -1.53 -20.14 -6.32
N GLY A 492 -1.91 -21.34 -5.88
CA GLY A 492 -3.29 -21.81 -5.87
C GLY A 492 -4.09 -21.29 -4.68
N ARG A 493 -5.41 -21.44 -4.73
CA ARG A 493 -6.31 -21.03 -3.64
C ARG A 493 -6.44 -22.05 -2.52
N ASN A 494 -6.04 -23.30 -2.77
CA ASN A 494 -6.39 -24.39 -1.88
C ASN A 494 -5.37 -24.52 -0.75
N ILE A 495 -5.89 -24.83 0.44
CA ILE A 495 -5.12 -25.17 1.63
C ILE A 495 -5.84 -26.26 2.41
N ASN A 496 -5.08 -27.16 3.01
CA ASN A 496 -5.55 -28.09 4.03
C ASN A 496 -4.54 -28.11 5.18
N VAL A 497 -4.86 -27.50 6.31
CA VAL A 497 -4.07 -27.62 7.54
C VAL A 497 -4.49 -28.90 8.27
N TYR A 498 -3.81 -30.00 7.96
CA TYR A 498 -4.23 -31.34 8.35
C TYR A 498 -3.52 -31.85 9.61
N HIS A 499 -2.31 -31.37 9.88
CA HIS A 499 -1.57 -31.71 11.09
C HIS A 499 -1.52 -30.50 12.02
N LEU A 500 -2.02 -30.65 13.24
CA LEU A 500 -2.00 -29.62 14.27
C LEU A 500 -1.67 -30.25 15.61
N ASN A 501 -0.48 -29.95 16.12
CA ASN A 501 0.00 -30.40 17.43
C ASN A 501 0.33 -29.17 18.27
N ASP A 502 -0.72 -28.61 18.87
CA ASP A 502 -0.69 -27.39 19.67
C ASP A 502 0.27 -27.48 20.87
N PRO A 503 0.30 -28.57 21.68
CA PRO A 503 1.23 -28.68 22.80
C PRO A 503 2.72 -28.70 22.40
N GLN A 504 3.02 -29.04 21.14
CA GLN A 504 4.38 -29.07 20.60
C GLN A 504 4.69 -27.92 19.64
N ASN A 505 3.75 -26.99 19.44
CA ASN A 505 3.85 -25.89 18.49
C ASN A 505 4.24 -26.32 17.06
N LEU A 506 3.60 -27.39 16.59
CA LEU A 506 3.82 -27.93 15.25
C LEU A 506 2.54 -27.87 14.41
N LEU A 507 2.70 -27.55 13.14
CA LEU A 507 1.65 -27.65 12.14
C LEU A 507 2.21 -28.13 10.79
N ALA A 508 1.36 -28.83 10.03
CA ALA A 508 1.60 -29.15 8.63
C ALA A 508 0.39 -28.79 7.80
N PHE A 509 0.63 -28.24 6.61
CA PHE A 509 -0.44 -27.98 5.66
C PHE A 509 -0.02 -28.26 4.22
N HIS A 510 -1.02 -28.64 3.43
CA HIS A 510 -0.89 -28.90 2.00
C HIS A 510 -1.48 -27.74 1.22
N ARG A 511 -0.75 -27.26 0.21
CA ARG A 511 -1.16 -26.26 -0.78
C ARG A 511 -1.16 -26.90 -2.17
N TRP A 512 -2.16 -26.58 -2.99
CA TRP A 512 -2.24 -27.04 -4.38
C TRP A 512 -3.10 -26.09 -5.24
N ASP A 513 -2.85 -26.08 -6.54
CA ASP A 513 -3.68 -25.45 -7.56
C ASP A 513 -4.60 -26.52 -8.19
N LYS A 514 -4.03 -27.42 -8.99
CA LYS A 514 -4.68 -28.59 -9.60
C LYS A 514 -4.26 -29.92 -8.97
N GLY A 515 -3.14 -29.92 -8.26
CA GLY A 515 -2.54 -31.05 -7.56
C GLY A 515 -1.73 -31.99 -8.46
N GLY A 516 -0.85 -32.78 -7.83
CA GLY A 516 0.12 -33.67 -8.47
C GLY A 516 1.56 -33.12 -8.49
N PRO A 517 2.49 -33.84 -9.17
CA PRO A 517 3.89 -33.43 -9.28
C PRO A 517 4.07 -32.03 -9.85
N GLY A 518 4.97 -31.24 -9.25
CA GLY A 518 5.22 -29.83 -9.56
C GLY A 518 4.14 -28.86 -9.07
N ASP A 519 3.08 -29.36 -8.44
CA ASP A 519 1.97 -28.57 -7.92
C ASP A 519 1.78 -28.77 -6.42
N ASP A 520 1.66 -30.00 -5.95
CA ASP A 520 1.45 -30.29 -4.53
C ASP A 520 2.65 -29.84 -3.68
N VAL A 521 2.37 -28.97 -2.70
CA VAL A 521 3.37 -28.44 -1.76
C VAL A 521 2.94 -28.75 -0.33
N VAL A 522 3.81 -29.40 0.44
CA VAL A 522 3.63 -29.62 1.88
C VAL A 522 4.55 -28.68 2.65
N VAL A 523 3.97 -27.92 3.56
CA VAL A 523 4.69 -26.98 4.43
C VAL A 523 4.62 -27.48 5.86
N LEU A 524 5.77 -27.60 6.50
CA LEU A 524 5.92 -28.01 7.90
C LEU A 524 6.51 -26.88 8.70
N VAL A 525 5.84 -26.50 9.80
CA VAL A 525 6.28 -25.39 10.64
C VAL A 525 6.43 -25.86 12.08
N ASN A 526 7.64 -25.72 12.61
CA ASN A 526 7.97 -25.90 14.01
C ASN A 526 8.15 -24.52 14.66
N LEU A 527 7.18 -24.10 15.46
CA LEU A 527 7.25 -22.87 16.25
C LEU A 527 7.74 -23.13 17.69
N SER A 528 8.47 -24.22 17.95
CA SER A 528 9.09 -24.49 19.25
C SER A 528 10.62 -24.38 19.22
N ALA A 529 11.21 -24.15 20.41
CA ALA A 529 12.64 -24.25 20.66
C ALA A 529 13.16 -25.70 20.57
N ALA A 530 12.26 -26.69 20.55
CA ALA A 530 12.62 -28.10 20.52
C ALA A 530 12.67 -28.61 19.07
N ALA A 531 13.80 -29.23 18.72
CA ALA A 531 13.93 -30.03 17.51
C ALA A 531 12.96 -31.22 17.52
N LYS A 532 12.60 -31.70 16.33
CA LYS A 532 11.81 -32.91 16.12
C LYS A 532 12.60 -33.84 15.23
N GLU A 533 12.94 -35.01 15.76
CA GLU A 533 13.63 -36.07 15.04
C GLU A 533 12.66 -37.20 14.77
N GLU A 534 12.79 -37.85 13.61
CA GLU A 534 11.95 -39.01 13.23
C GLU A 534 10.44 -38.75 13.40
N TYR A 535 10.00 -37.52 13.11
CA TYR A 535 8.61 -37.09 13.28
C TYR A 535 7.78 -37.54 12.08
N THR A 536 6.69 -38.28 12.32
CA THR A 536 5.81 -38.75 11.24
C THR A 536 4.71 -37.73 10.97
N VAL A 537 4.52 -37.37 9.69
CA VAL A 537 3.41 -36.52 9.22
C VAL A 537 2.77 -37.12 7.98
N GLY A 538 1.48 -36.81 7.78
CA GLY A 538 0.76 -37.20 6.56
C GLY A 538 1.28 -36.48 5.31
N PHE A 539 1.15 -37.13 4.15
CA PHE A 539 1.43 -36.59 2.82
C PHE A 539 0.28 -36.97 1.87
N PRO A 540 -0.10 -36.10 0.91
CA PRO A 540 -1.27 -36.33 0.08
C PRO A 540 -1.06 -37.46 -0.96
N ARG A 541 0.19 -37.82 -1.26
CA ARG A 541 0.57 -38.78 -2.29
C ARG A 541 1.86 -39.51 -1.93
N GLU A 542 2.01 -40.72 -2.47
CA GLU A 542 3.23 -41.51 -2.37
C GLU A 542 4.33 -40.95 -3.26
N GLY A 543 5.56 -41.43 -3.04
CA GLY A 543 6.73 -41.11 -3.85
C GLY A 543 7.62 -40.04 -3.23
N ARG A 544 8.53 -39.51 -4.04
CA ARG A 544 9.55 -38.56 -3.60
C ARG A 544 8.99 -37.15 -3.45
N TRP A 545 9.35 -36.52 -2.35
CA TRP A 545 9.12 -35.11 -2.06
C TRP A 545 10.45 -34.42 -1.82
N GLN A 546 10.77 -33.45 -2.67
CA GLN A 546 12.02 -32.71 -2.56
C GLN A 546 11.89 -31.60 -1.53
N LEU A 547 12.89 -31.46 -0.67
CA LEU A 547 13.00 -30.34 0.27
C LEU A 547 13.52 -29.12 -0.48
N ARG A 548 12.64 -28.16 -0.75
CA ARG A 548 12.93 -26.99 -1.57
C ARG A 548 13.40 -25.80 -0.75
N LEU A 549 12.95 -25.72 0.49
CA LEU A 549 13.43 -24.72 1.44
C LEU A 549 13.47 -25.30 2.84
N ASN A 550 14.59 -25.07 3.52
CA ASN A 550 14.76 -25.25 4.95
C ASN A 550 15.14 -23.89 5.54
N SER A 551 14.23 -23.24 6.27
CA SER A 551 14.51 -21.92 6.85
C SER A 551 15.57 -21.93 7.96
N ALA A 552 16.04 -23.12 8.38
CA ALA A 552 17.17 -23.31 9.28
C ALA A 552 18.50 -23.53 8.56
N TRP A 553 18.54 -23.53 7.23
CA TRP A 553 19.76 -23.83 6.50
C TRP A 553 20.87 -22.83 6.84
N GLN A 554 22.07 -23.34 7.19
CA GLN A 554 23.22 -22.50 7.57
C GLN A 554 23.65 -21.54 6.45
N GLY A 555 23.29 -21.83 5.19
CA GLY A 555 23.50 -20.90 4.06
C GLY A 555 22.72 -19.59 4.14
N TYR A 556 21.69 -19.51 4.99
CA TYR A 556 20.94 -18.28 5.24
C TYR A 556 21.46 -17.48 6.44
N SER A 557 22.07 -18.15 7.42
CA SER A 557 22.74 -17.47 8.53
C SER A 557 23.74 -18.40 9.20
N THR A 558 24.90 -17.84 9.57
CA THR A 558 25.91 -18.53 10.37
C THR A 558 25.45 -18.84 11.79
N ALA A 559 24.40 -18.15 12.27
CA ALA A 559 23.78 -18.44 13.57
C ALA A 559 22.95 -19.74 13.54
N PHE A 560 22.54 -20.20 12.35
CA PHE A 560 21.72 -21.40 12.23
C PHE A 560 22.57 -22.67 12.30
N SER A 561 21.91 -23.78 12.64
CA SER A 561 22.51 -25.11 12.64
C SER A 561 22.09 -25.89 11.40
N ASP A 562 22.98 -26.73 10.87
CA ASP A 562 22.65 -27.73 9.86
C ASP A 562 21.95 -28.94 10.51
N HIS A 563 20.85 -28.68 11.23
CA HIS A 563 19.97 -29.74 11.68
C HIS A 563 19.54 -30.56 10.45
N PRO A 564 19.62 -31.90 10.50
CA PRO A 564 19.33 -32.73 9.35
C PRO A 564 17.86 -32.54 8.94
N SER A 565 17.65 -32.10 7.71
CA SER A 565 16.38 -32.13 7.00
C SER A 565 16.72 -32.44 5.54
N SER A 566 16.09 -33.44 4.95
CA SER A 566 16.39 -33.91 3.60
C SER A 566 15.10 -34.09 2.81
N ASP A 567 15.23 -34.38 1.51
CA ASP A 567 14.15 -34.99 0.75
C ASP A 567 13.56 -36.18 1.51
N VAL A 568 12.28 -36.45 1.29
CA VAL A 568 11.57 -37.58 1.89
C VAL A 568 10.90 -38.44 0.84
N GLU A 569 10.74 -39.71 1.19
CA GLU A 569 9.90 -40.65 0.43
C GLU A 569 8.62 -40.87 1.23
N ALA A 570 7.48 -40.55 0.65
CA ALA A 570 6.16 -40.77 1.26
C ALA A 570 5.66 -42.17 0.91
N PHE A 571 5.28 -42.94 1.92
CA PHE A 571 4.82 -44.32 1.77
C PHE A 571 3.30 -44.43 2.02
N PRO A 572 2.61 -45.39 1.37
CA PRO A 572 1.20 -45.66 1.64
C PRO A 572 0.94 -45.98 3.11
N GLY A 573 -0.12 -45.40 3.66
CA GLY A 573 -0.56 -45.62 5.04
C GLY A 573 -1.26 -44.37 5.57
N TRP A 574 -2.49 -44.54 6.04
CA TRP A 574 -3.31 -43.44 6.52
C TRP A 574 -2.68 -42.79 7.75
N TYR A 575 -2.44 -41.48 7.68
CA TYR A 575 -1.91 -40.67 8.77
C TYR A 575 -2.38 -39.22 8.62
N ASP A 576 -2.70 -38.54 9.73
CA ASP A 576 -3.27 -37.18 9.73
C ASP A 576 -4.44 -36.96 8.72
N GLY A 577 -5.23 -38.00 8.44
CA GLY A 577 -6.32 -37.95 7.47
C GLY A 577 -5.89 -37.95 5.99
N LEU A 578 -4.61 -38.21 5.69
CA LEU A 578 -4.04 -38.32 4.35
C LEU A 578 -3.63 -39.77 4.03
N PRO A 579 -3.54 -40.18 2.75
CA PRO A 579 -3.32 -41.57 2.35
C PRO A 579 -1.87 -42.05 2.48
N CYS A 580 -0.91 -41.14 2.66
CA CYS A 580 0.51 -41.44 2.76
C CYS A 580 1.13 -40.72 3.96
N HIS A 581 2.35 -41.11 4.34
CA HIS A 581 3.12 -40.46 5.39
C HIS A 581 4.62 -40.59 5.14
N ALA A 582 5.40 -39.72 5.78
CA ALA A 582 6.86 -39.81 5.79
C ALA A 582 7.43 -39.40 7.15
N LEU A 583 8.66 -39.84 7.42
CA LEU A 583 9.47 -39.37 8.54
C LEU A 583 10.21 -38.10 8.14
N VAL A 584 10.12 -37.07 8.97
CA VAL A 584 10.79 -35.79 8.80
C VAL A 584 11.58 -35.43 10.05
N SER A 585 12.64 -34.65 9.84
CA SER A 585 13.45 -34.08 10.93
C SER A 585 13.41 -32.56 10.79
N ILE A 586 12.98 -31.86 11.85
CA ILE A 586 12.61 -30.45 11.83
C ILE A 586 13.36 -29.71 12.94
N ALA A 587 14.20 -28.75 12.54
CA ALA A 587 14.95 -27.95 13.50
C ALA A 587 14.04 -27.03 14.35
N PRO A 588 14.53 -26.48 15.48
CA PRO A 588 13.81 -25.45 16.24
C PRO A 588 13.45 -24.26 15.35
N TYR A 589 12.29 -23.65 15.57
CA TYR A 589 11.86 -22.43 14.88
C TYR A 589 12.08 -22.47 13.35
N THR A 590 11.46 -23.44 12.66
CA THR A 590 11.77 -23.75 11.25
C THR A 590 10.53 -23.95 10.40
N CYS A 591 10.58 -23.42 9.19
CA CYS A 591 9.66 -23.72 8.09
C CYS A 591 10.40 -24.60 7.07
N LEU A 592 9.84 -25.78 6.77
CA LEU A 592 10.28 -26.65 5.69
C LEU A 592 9.21 -26.66 4.59
N ILE A 593 9.65 -26.53 3.34
CA ILE A 593 8.76 -26.55 2.16
C ILE A 593 9.17 -27.73 1.28
N TYR A 594 8.27 -28.70 1.16
CA TYR A 594 8.42 -29.88 0.31
C TYR A 594 7.56 -29.75 -0.94
N CYS A 595 8.11 -30.10 -2.09
CA CYS A 595 7.36 -30.15 -3.35
C CYS A 595 7.41 -31.56 -3.92
N GLN A 596 6.28 -32.04 -4.43
CA GLN A 596 6.24 -33.34 -5.09
C GLN A 596 6.94 -33.27 -6.45
N VAL A 597 7.74 -34.31 -6.77
CA VAL A 597 8.46 -34.42 -8.06
C VAL A 597 8.01 -35.56 -8.94
#